data_AF-A0A2V2SLN8-F1
#
_entry.id   AF-A0A2V2SLN8-F1
#
_cell.length_a   1.000
_cell.length_b   1.000
_cell.length_c   1.000
_cell.angle_alpha   90.00
_cell.angle_beta   90.00
_cell.angle_gamma   90.00
#
_symmetry.space_group_name_H-M   'P 1'
#
loop_
_entity.id
_entity.type
_entity.pdbx_description
1 polymer ?
#
loop_
_entity_poly.entity_id
_entity_poly.type
_entity_poly.pdbx_seq_one_letter_code
_entity_poly.pdbx_strand_id
1 'polypeptide(L)' 'MTEATTIKFKDQESGDEAIAIVRYDDSSVGLSLSLASNGDVEVFMPKPIARALIKELAKAAE' A
#
# COMPACT_ATOMS: atom_id res chain seq x y z
N MET A 1 -0.49 15.62 1.36
CA MET A 1 -1.09 14.35 0.92
C MET A 1 -2.34 14.06 1.74
N THR A 2 -3.39 13.58 1.10
CA THR A 2 -4.66 13.14 1.68
C THR A 2 -4.64 11.62 1.85
N GLU A 3 -5.07 11.11 3.00
CA GLU A 3 -5.32 9.67 3.19
C GLU A 3 -6.60 9.26 2.46
N ALA A 4 -6.47 8.30 1.54
CA ALA A 4 -7.59 7.73 0.82
C ALA A 4 -8.25 6.59 1.59
N THR A 5 -7.44 5.69 2.15
CA THR A 5 -7.91 4.52 2.87
C THR A 5 -6.82 3.94 3.77
N THR A 6 -7.27 3.23 4.81
CA THR A 6 -6.45 2.40 5.68
C THR A 6 -7.06 0.99 5.72
N ILE A 7 -6.25 -0.02 5.41
CA ILE A 7 -6.63 -1.44 5.35
C ILE A 7 -5.86 -2.16 6.45
N LYS A 8 -6.58 -2.85 7.35
CA LYS A 8 -5.98 -3.73 8.35
C LYS A 8 -6.16 -5.18 7.92
N PHE A 9 -5.11 -5.98 8.04
CA PHE A 9 -5.12 -7.39 7.67
C PHE A 9 -4.10 -8.18 8.49
N LYS A 10 -4.16 -9.51 8.37
CA LYS A 10 -3.13 -10.40 8.92
C LYS A 10 -2.10 -10.68 7.86
N ASP A 11 -0.84 -10.41 8.16
CA ASP A 11 0.24 -10.85 7.30
C ASP A 11 0.24 -12.38 7.20
N GLN A 12 0.35 -12.90 5.99
CA GLN A 12 0.17 -14.32 5.75
C GLN A 12 1.37 -15.15 6.23
N GLU A 13 2.58 -14.59 6.18
CA GLU A 13 3.80 -15.30 6.57
C GLU A 13 3.99 -15.32 8.08
N SER A 14 3.90 -14.14 8.71
CA SER A 14 4.13 -13.98 10.16
C SER A 14 2.88 -14.23 11.01
N GLY A 15 1.68 -14.01 10.47
CA GLY A 15 0.43 -14.00 11.24
C GLY A 15 0.22 -12.73 12.08
N ASP A 16 1.13 -11.77 12.01
CA ASP A 16 1.04 -10.52 12.74
C ASP A 16 -0.01 -9.58 12.15
N GLU A 17 -0.47 -8.61 12.96
CA GLU A 17 -1.28 -7.50 12.45
C GLU A 17 -0.45 -6.65 11.49
N ALA A 18 -1.03 -6.38 10.32
CA ALA A 18 -0.48 -5.52 9.28
C ALA A 18 -1.46 -4.39 8.96
N ILE A 19 -0.92 -3.23 8.61
CA ILE A 19 -1.70 -2.07 8.17
C ILE A 19 -1.12 -1.56 6.85
N ALA A 20 -1.97 -1.40 5.84
CA ALA A 20 -1.67 -0.68 4.62
C ALA A 20 -2.43 0.64 4.57
N ILE A 21 -1.75 1.75 4.32
CA ILE A 21 -2.33 3.09 4.17
C ILE A 21 -2.03 3.61 2.78
N VAL A 22 -3.09 4.05 2.07
CA VAL A 22 -2.95 4.70 0.77
C VAL A 22 -3.17 6.19 0.92
N ARG A 23 -2.20 6.98 0.47
CA ARG A 23 -2.23 8.44 0.45
C ARG A 23 -2.03 8.96 -0.97
N TYR A 24 -2.50 10.17 -1.26
CA TYR A 24 -2.23 10.81 -2.54
C TYR A 24 -2.18 12.33 -2.44
N ASP A 25 -1.61 12.95 -3.47
CA ASP A 25 -1.79 14.36 -3.77
C ASP A 25 -2.09 14.54 -5.26
N ASP A 26 -1.89 15.73 -5.81
CA ASP A 26 -2.17 16.01 -7.22
C ASP A 26 -1.29 15.20 -8.17
N SER A 27 -0.06 14.87 -7.78
CA SER A 27 0.96 14.28 -8.66
C SER A 27 1.31 12.83 -8.32
N SER A 28 1.14 12.42 -7.06
CA SER A 28 1.74 11.20 -6.53
C SER A 28 0.77 10.39 -5.66
N VAL A 29 1.12 9.12 -5.47
CA VAL A 29 0.45 8.16 -4.59
C VAL A 29 1.51 7.62 -3.63
N GLY A 30 1.18 7.57 -2.35
CA GLY A 30 1.95 6.93 -1.29
C GLY A 30 1.28 5.65 -0.84
N LEU A 31 2.05 4.58 -0.69
CA LEU A 31 1.65 3.33 -0.05
C LEU A 31 2.55 3.10 1.16
N SER A 32 1.96 3.07 2.35
CA SER A 32 2.65 2.69 3.58
C SER A 32 2.18 1.30 3.98
N LEU A 33 3.10 0.39 4.24
CA LEU A 33 2.86 -0.93 4.79
C LEU A 33 3.59 -1.03 6.12
N SER A 34 2.85 -1.29 7.19
CA SER A 34 3.38 -1.40 8.54
C SER A 34 3.11 -2.79 9.09
N LEU A 35 4.14 -3.41 9.65
CA LEU A 35 4.04 -4.63 10.45
C LEU A 35 4.42 -4.30 11.89
N ALA A 36 3.61 -4.76 12.85
CA ALA A 36 3.82 -4.45 14.26
C ALA A 36 5.23 -4.81 14.79
N SER A 37 5.81 -5.89 14.27
CA SER A 37 7.09 -6.44 14.71
C SER A 37 8.27 -6.11 13.78
N ASN A 38 8.02 -5.70 12.54
CA ASN A 38 9.04 -5.59 11.48
C ASN A 38 9.14 -4.18 10.86
N GLY A 39 8.44 -3.20 11.44
CA GLY A 39 8.53 -1.80 11.06
C GLY A 39 7.73 -1.45 9.79
N ASP A 40 8.05 -0.29 9.25
CA ASP A 40 7.26 0.37 8.21
C ASP A 40 8.05 0.47 6.90
N VAL A 41 7.38 0.13 5.80
CA VAL A 41 7.82 0.41 4.44
C VAL A 41 6.91 1.48 3.85
N GLU A 42 7.51 2.53 3.30
CA GLU A 42 6.79 3.60 2.64
C GLU A 42 7.30 3.80 1.22
N VAL A 43 6.39 3.75 0.26
CA VAL A 43 6.69 3.92 -1.17
C VAL A 43 5.84 5.05 -1.73
N PHE A 44 6.50 6.07 -2.24
CA PHE A 44 5.86 7.12 -3.02
C PHE A 44 6.16 6.94 -4.49
N MET A 45 5.14 7.09 -5.33
CA MET A 45 5.28 6.93 -6.77
C MET A 45 4.40 7.92 -7.53
N PRO A 46 4.81 8.34 -8.74
CA PRO A 46 3.94 9.13 -9.61
C PRO A 46 2.66 8.37 -9.97
N LYS A 47 1.54 9.09 -10.12
CA LYS A 47 0.24 8.49 -10.50
C LYS A 47 0.29 7.56 -11.72
N PRO A 48 1.04 7.85 -12.81
CA PRO A 48 1.14 6.92 -13.94
C PRO A 48 1.73 5.55 -13.55
N ILE A 49 2.72 5.53 -12.66
CA ILE A 49 3.35 4.30 -12.17
C ILE A 49 2.38 3.55 -11.25
N ALA A 50 1.69 4.25 -10.35
CA ALA A 50 0.66 3.64 -9.49
C ALA A 50 -0.44 2.95 -10.31
N ARG A 51 -0.88 3.57 -11.41
CA ARG A 51 -1.86 2.96 -12.32
C ARG A 51 -1.34 1.68 -12.98
N ALA A 52 -0.08 1.67 -13.39
CA ALA A 52 0.55 0.47 -13.95
C ALA A 52 0.65 -0.65 -12.90
N LEU A 53 1.03 -0.32 -11.67
CA LEU A 53 1.08 -1.27 -10.55
C LEU A 53 -0.28 -1.90 -10.26
N ILE A 54 -1.33 -1.10 -10.14
CA ILE A 54 -2.70 -1.59 -9.89
C ILE A 54 -3.15 -2.56 -10.98
N LYS A 55 -2.81 -2.27 -12.25
CA LYS A 55 -3.16 -3.14 -13.38
C LYS A 55 -2.52 -4.53 -13.24
N GLU A 56 -1.28 -4.62 -12.78
CA GLU A 56 -0.61 -5.91 -12.60
C GLU A 56 -1.10 -6.63 -11.33
N LEU A 57 -1.35 -5.90 -10.24
CA LEU A 57 -1.92 -6.47 -9.02
C LEU A 57 -3.32 -7.06 -9.26
N ALA A 58 -4.15 -6.40 -10.07
CA ALA A 58 -5.49 -6.90 -10.40
C ALA A 58 -5.43 -8.27 -11.10
N LYS A 59 -4.46 -8.49 -11.99
CA LYS A 59 -4.25 -9.81 -12.63
C LYS A 59 -3.77 -10.87 -11.65
N ALA A 60 -2.99 -10.49 -10.65
CA ALA A 60 -2.47 -11.41 -9.65
C ALA A 60 -3.50 -11.81 -8.59
N ALA A 61 -4.60 -11.05 -8.48
CA ALA A 61 -5.67 -11.28 -7.51
C ALA A 61 -6.84 -12.12 -8.07
N GLU A 62 -6.84 -12.43 -9.37
CA GLU A 62 -7.76 -13.35 -10.05
C GLU A 62 -7.24 -14.80 -10.00
#